data_AF-X0UFH6-F1
#
_entry.id   AF-X0UFH6-F1
#
_cell.length_a   1.000
_cell.length_b   1.000
_cell.length_c   1.000
_cell.angle_alpha   90.00
_cell.angle_beta   90.00
_cell.angle_gamma   90.00
#
_symmetry.space_group_name_H-M   'P 1'
#
loop_
_entity.id
_entity.type
_entity.pdbx_description
1 polymer ?
#
loop_
_entity_poly.entity_id
_entity_poly.type
_entity_poly.pdbx_seq_one_letter_code
_entity_poly.pdbx_strand_id
1 'polypeptide(L)'
;GEPGENVPMQHGPILGTIQQLPEIVQTHNIEKVLITLPSTDHQHILDVMSLCNGQGTTFYILPDLYDIVTGQARTSQIYGLPLIELAPELMPAWEKTAKRLMDIAVSVLLLILFLPVCLVVAILIKLNSKGPILFSQERVGKDGKRFTLYKFRSMIDEAERISGPVWATTGDARITGVGRVIRRFRIDEIPQLWNVLKGDMSLVGPRPERPFFIEQFKKDIPLYTRRLRVAPGLTGWAQTRQVFDATLDNREDKLEYERQKVEHDL
;
A
#
# COMPACT_ATOMS: atom_id res chain seq x y z
N GLY A 1 46.67 6.83 37.17
CA GLY A 1 45.84 7.08 35.98
C GLY A 1 44.49 7.49 36.49
N GLU A 2 44.07 8.71 36.16
CA GLU A 2 42.93 9.41 36.77
C GLU A 2 41.59 8.68 36.55
N PRO A 3 40.65 8.79 37.52
CA PRO A 3 39.30 8.27 37.40
C PRO A 3 38.49 9.06 36.36
N GLY A 4 37.68 8.35 35.58
CA GLY A 4 36.96 8.83 34.41
C GLY A 4 36.22 10.15 34.61
N GLU A 5 36.50 11.09 33.71
CA GLU A 5 35.70 12.30 33.50
C GLU A 5 34.24 11.92 33.27
N ASN A 6 33.37 12.34 34.19
CA ASN A 6 31.94 12.44 33.96
C ASN A 6 31.71 13.48 32.86
N VAL A 7 31.55 13.03 31.63
CA VAL A 7 31.06 13.90 30.55
C VAL A 7 29.63 14.32 30.91
N PRO A 8 29.35 15.61 31.13
CA PRO A 8 27.99 16.05 31.44
C PRO A 8 27.11 15.80 30.21
N MET A 9 26.10 14.93 30.36
CA MET A 9 25.05 14.79 29.35
C MET A 9 24.30 16.12 29.25
N GLN A 10 24.59 16.90 28.21
CA GLN A 10 23.79 18.05 27.84
C GLN A 10 22.41 17.52 27.44
N HIS A 11 21.44 17.66 28.35
CA HIS A 11 20.05 17.37 28.04
C HIS A 11 19.60 18.39 27.00
N GLY A 12 19.24 17.91 25.81
CA GLY A 12 18.59 18.75 24.81
C GLY A 12 17.31 19.39 25.36
N PRO A 13 16.80 20.46 24.73
CA PRO A 13 15.56 21.08 25.16
C PRO A 13 14.40 20.06 25.12
N ILE A 14 13.61 20.01 26.20
CA ILE A 14 12.39 19.20 26.25
C ILE A 14 11.31 19.93 25.45
N LEU A 15 10.95 19.38 24.28
CA LEU A 15 10.00 20.01 23.36
C LEU A 15 8.52 19.73 23.69
N GLY A 16 8.23 18.69 24.49
CA GLY A 16 6.87 18.33 24.87
C GLY A 16 6.71 16.87 25.30
N THR A 17 5.47 16.40 25.37
CA THR A 17 5.11 15.01 25.68
C THR A 17 4.93 14.16 24.42
N ILE A 18 4.83 12.83 24.59
CA ILE A 18 4.58 11.88 23.49
C ILE A 18 3.31 12.23 22.72
N GLN A 19 2.26 12.71 23.40
CA GLN A 19 1.00 13.10 22.75
C GLN A 19 1.16 14.34 21.84
N GLN A 20 2.14 15.18 22.11
CA GLN A 20 2.47 16.37 21.31
C GLN A 20 3.45 16.06 20.17
N LEU A 21 3.98 14.83 20.10
CA LEU A 21 4.94 14.41 19.09
C LEU A 21 4.48 14.71 17.65
N PRO A 22 3.22 14.50 17.24
CA PRO A 22 2.79 14.78 15.87
C PRO A 22 2.89 16.25 15.49
N GLU A 23 2.59 17.16 16.42
CA GLU A 23 2.65 18.61 16.22
C GLU A 23 4.10 19.10 16.18
N ILE A 24 4.96 18.56 17.05
CA ILE A 24 6.39 18.84 17.09
C ILE A 24 7.06 18.40 15.80
N VAL A 25 6.75 17.19 15.31
CA VAL A 25 7.29 16.64 14.06
C VAL A 25 6.96 17.53 12.87
N GLN A 26 5.72 18.03 12.79
CA GLN A 26 5.31 18.95 11.72
C GLN A 26 5.96 20.33 11.84
N THR A 27 5.94 20.91 13.05
CA THR A 27 6.43 22.29 13.28
C THR A 27 7.92 22.40 13.03
N HIS A 28 8.69 21.39 13.43
CA HIS A 28 10.14 21.36 13.29
C HIS A 28 10.64 20.59 12.05
N ASN A 29 9.73 20.09 11.20
CA ASN A 29 10.04 19.28 10.02
C ASN A 29 11.00 18.12 10.34
N ILE A 30 10.69 17.37 11.41
CA ILE A 30 11.54 16.28 11.90
C ILE A 30 11.42 15.08 10.95
N GLU A 31 12.54 14.63 10.40
CA GLU A 31 12.60 13.46 9.53
C GLU A 31 12.84 12.15 10.29
N LYS A 32 13.54 12.22 11.43
CA LYS A 32 14.00 11.05 12.19
C LYS A 32 13.71 11.20 13.68
N VAL A 33 13.11 10.18 14.28
CA VAL A 33 12.81 10.10 15.72
C VAL A 33 13.54 8.91 16.31
N LEU A 34 14.37 9.14 17.32
CA LEU A 34 15.03 8.09 18.10
C LEU A 34 14.23 7.80 19.36
N ILE A 35 13.74 6.57 19.48
CA ILE A 35 13.09 6.04 20.67
C ILE A 35 14.16 5.40 21.55
N THR A 36 14.31 5.92 22.76
CA THR A 36 15.24 5.42 23.77
C THR A 36 14.55 4.55 24.83
N LEU A 37 13.29 4.17 24.62
CA LEU A 37 12.60 3.18 25.44
C LEU A 37 13.29 1.81 25.28
N PRO A 38 13.34 0.97 26.33
CA PRO A 38 13.83 -0.40 26.22
C PRO A 38 13.12 -1.15 25.08
N SER A 39 13.87 -1.95 24.30
CA SER A 39 13.34 -2.63 23.13
C SER A 39 12.17 -3.57 23.47
N THR A 40 12.08 -4.00 24.72
CA THR A 40 11.03 -4.87 25.29
C THR A 40 9.66 -4.21 25.43
N ASP A 41 9.56 -2.88 25.43
CA ASP A 41 8.28 -2.16 25.59
C ASP A 41 7.58 -1.97 24.22
N HIS A 42 7.34 -3.09 23.55
CA HIS A 42 6.81 -3.12 22.18
C HIS A 42 5.49 -2.34 22.03
N GLN A 43 4.66 -2.35 23.06
CA GLN A 43 3.32 -1.75 23.01
C GLN A 43 3.41 -0.21 23.02
N HIS A 44 4.21 0.37 23.91
CA HIS A 44 4.46 1.82 23.88
C HIS A 44 5.18 2.28 22.62
N ILE A 45 6.12 1.49 22.09
CA ILE A 45 6.80 1.80 20.82
C ILE A 45 5.75 1.89 19.69
N LEU A 46 4.86 0.91 19.58
CA LEU A 46 3.80 0.90 18.57
C LEU A 46 2.83 2.08 18.75
N ASP A 47 2.46 2.41 19.99
CA ASP A 47 1.60 3.56 20.28
C ASP A 47 2.26 4.86 19.84
N VAL A 48 3.54 5.08 20.16
CA VAL A 48 4.33 6.24 19.72
C VAL A 48 4.39 6.32 18.19
N MET A 49 4.70 5.19 17.53
CA MET A 49 4.73 5.14 16.06
C MET A 49 3.36 5.44 15.45
N SER A 50 2.28 4.99 16.09
CA SER A 50 0.92 5.18 15.58
C SER A 50 0.48 6.65 15.60
N LEU A 51 0.97 7.44 16.56
CA LEU A 51 0.69 8.88 16.68
C LEU A 51 1.21 9.67 15.47
N CYS A 52 2.34 9.25 14.89
CA CYS A 52 2.96 9.91 13.73
C CYS A 52 2.70 9.19 12.40
N ASN A 53 1.73 8.28 12.35
CA ASN A 53 1.46 7.49 11.15
C ASN A 53 1.04 8.41 9.98
N GLY A 54 1.77 8.32 8.87
CA GLY A 54 1.52 9.13 7.66
C GLY A 54 2.25 10.49 7.61
N GLN A 55 3.11 10.81 8.58
CA GLN A 55 3.87 12.07 8.59
C GLN A 55 5.26 11.98 7.92
N GLY A 56 5.61 10.84 7.31
CA GLY A 56 6.90 10.65 6.62
C GLY A 56 8.12 10.51 7.53
N THR A 57 7.90 10.33 8.84
CA THR A 57 8.94 10.25 9.86
C THR A 57 9.51 8.84 9.99
N THR A 58 10.84 8.72 10.07
CA THR A 58 11.53 7.44 10.27
C THR A 58 11.85 7.26 11.75
N PHE A 59 11.46 6.12 12.31
CA PHE A 59 11.69 5.82 13.72
C PHE A 59 12.91 4.92 13.89
N TYR A 60 13.70 5.15 14.93
CA TYR A 60 14.86 4.34 15.29
C TYR A 60 14.74 3.90 16.75
N ILE A 61 15.24 2.71 17.10
CA ILE A 61 15.40 2.28 18.50
C ILE A 61 16.85 1.85 18.72
N LEU A 62 17.35 2.04 19.93
CA LEU A 62 18.55 1.36 20.39
C LEU A 62 18.28 -0.16 20.53
N PRO A 63 19.05 -1.03 19.85
CA PRO A 63 18.99 -2.47 20.07
C PRO A 63 19.53 -2.79 21.46
N ASP A 64 18.92 -3.77 22.12
CA ASP A 64 19.51 -4.33 23.32
C ASP A 64 20.73 -5.20 22.96
N LEU A 65 21.67 -5.37 23.89
CA LEU A 65 22.90 -6.14 23.66
C LEU A 65 22.61 -7.57 23.15
N TYR A 66 21.49 -8.15 23.61
CA TYR A 66 21.01 -9.45 23.18
C TYR A 66 20.66 -9.49 21.69
N ASP A 67 20.02 -8.45 21.16
CA ASP A 67 19.62 -8.36 19.74
C ASP A 67 20.85 -8.27 18.83
N ILE A 68 21.91 -7.60 19.31
CA ILE A 68 23.19 -7.49 18.61
C ILE A 68 23.90 -8.85 18.58
N VAL A 69 24.04 -9.51 19.73
CA VAL A 69 24.78 -10.78 19.86
C VAL A 69 24.08 -11.93 19.14
N THR A 70 22.75 -11.95 19.16
CA THR A 70 21.96 -12.97 18.46
C THR A 70 21.83 -12.73 16.96
N GLY A 71 22.26 -11.56 16.46
CA GLY A 71 22.18 -11.19 15.05
C GLY A 71 20.74 -11.02 14.52
N GLN A 72 19.76 -10.88 15.40
CA GLN A 72 18.35 -10.74 15.00
C GLN A 72 18.00 -9.34 14.50
N ALA A 73 18.86 -8.34 14.77
CA ALA A 73 18.66 -6.97 14.35
C ALA A 73 19.55 -6.60 13.14
N ARG A 74 18.93 -6.16 12.03
CA ARG A 74 19.64 -5.40 11.00
C ARG A 74 19.85 -3.97 11.52
N THR A 75 21.06 -3.66 11.97
CA THR A 75 21.40 -2.35 12.52
C THR A 75 21.87 -1.39 11.43
N SER A 76 21.30 -0.19 11.39
CA SER A 76 21.89 0.96 10.68
C SER A 76 22.78 1.74 11.64
N GLN A 77 23.93 2.22 11.17
CA GLN A 77 24.86 3.01 11.98
C GLN A 77 24.57 4.51 11.79
N ILE A 78 24.23 5.22 12.87
CA ILE A 78 24.11 6.69 12.86
C ILE A 78 25.00 7.23 13.97
N TYR A 79 25.99 8.07 13.63
CA TYR A 79 26.98 8.63 14.56
C TYR A 79 27.71 7.58 15.43
N GLY A 80 27.91 6.35 14.91
CA GLY A 80 28.60 5.27 15.63
C GLY A 80 27.74 4.47 16.60
N LEU A 81 26.43 4.78 16.69
CA LEU A 81 25.48 3.99 17.45
C LEU A 81 24.78 2.97 16.54
N PRO A 82 24.73 1.68 16.92
CA PRO A 82 23.88 0.71 16.24
C PRO A 82 22.43 1.05 16.55
N LEU A 83 21.62 1.30 15.52
CA LEU A 83 20.20 1.60 15.66
C LEU A 83 19.37 0.64 14.81
N ILE A 84 18.22 0.22 15.33
CA ILE A 84 17.20 -0.51 14.56
C ILE A 84 16.27 0.52 13.94
N GLU A 85 16.27 0.61 12.60
CA GLU A 85 15.29 1.42 11.88
C GLU A 85 13.93 0.72 11.88
N LEU A 86 12.93 1.36 12.49
CA LEU A 86 11.56 0.90 12.47
C LEU A 86 10.88 1.41 11.20
N ALA A 87 10.37 0.46 10.41
CA ALA A 87 9.76 0.71 9.11
C ALA A 87 10.74 1.34 8.09
N PRO A 88 11.85 0.65 7.73
CA PRO A 88 12.79 1.17 6.76
C PRO A 88 12.13 1.51 5.42
N GLU A 89 12.71 2.44 4.69
CA GLU A 89 12.37 2.60 3.27
C GLU A 89 12.57 1.26 2.56
N LEU A 90 11.49 0.71 2.00
CA LEU A 90 11.48 -0.66 1.44
C LEU A 90 12.46 -0.83 0.25
N MET A 91 12.84 0.27 -0.41
CA MET A 91 13.71 0.26 -1.59
C MET A 91 14.63 1.50 -1.60
N PRO A 92 15.93 1.34 -1.91
CA PRO A 92 16.83 2.45 -2.23
C PRO A 92 16.33 3.32 -3.40
N ALA A 93 16.76 4.58 -3.45
CA ALA A 93 16.34 5.53 -4.47
C ALA A 93 16.64 5.10 -5.92
N TRP A 94 17.78 4.43 -6.15
CA TRP A 94 18.15 3.91 -7.47
C TRP A 94 17.22 2.76 -7.90
N GLU A 95 16.84 1.88 -6.97
CA GLU A 95 15.95 0.76 -7.22
C GLU A 95 14.53 1.27 -7.53
N LYS A 96 14.04 2.26 -6.76
CA LYS A 96 12.78 2.96 -7.05
C LYS A 96 12.77 3.55 -8.47
N THR A 97 13.86 4.20 -8.87
CA THR A 97 14.00 4.79 -10.22
C THR A 97 14.04 3.72 -11.30
N ALA A 98 14.84 2.67 -11.14
CA ALA A 98 14.92 1.56 -12.09
C ALA A 98 13.57 0.84 -12.24
N LYS A 99 12.90 0.58 -11.12
CA LYS A 99 11.56 0.00 -11.07
C LYS A 99 10.55 0.86 -11.83
N ARG A 100 10.61 2.19 -11.65
CA ARG A 100 9.73 3.13 -12.35
C ARG A 100 9.95 3.13 -13.86
N LEU A 101 11.20 3.10 -14.31
CA LEU A 101 11.53 3.03 -15.73
C LEU A 101 11.04 1.72 -16.35
N MET A 102 11.24 0.59 -15.66
CA MET A 102 10.71 -0.71 -16.10
C MET A 102 9.19 -0.69 -16.20
N ASP A 103 8.51 -0.14 -15.19
CA ASP A 103 7.04 -0.02 -15.18
C ASP A 103 6.53 0.76 -16.39
N ILE A 104 7.17 1.88 -16.72
CA ILE A 104 6.83 2.70 -17.89
C ILE A 104 7.10 1.93 -19.19
N ALA A 105 8.31 1.39 -19.36
CA ALA A 105 8.71 0.71 -20.59
C ALA A 105 7.80 -0.48 -20.92
N VAL A 106 7.54 -1.34 -19.92
CA VAL A 106 6.66 -2.49 -20.10
C VAL A 106 5.20 -2.06 -20.28
N SER A 107 4.72 -1.04 -19.58
CA SER A 107 3.34 -0.54 -19.76
C SER A 107 3.10 0.04 -21.16
N VAL A 108 4.07 0.79 -21.70
CA VAL A 108 3.99 1.30 -23.08
C VAL A 108 3.96 0.14 -24.08
N LEU A 109 4.85 -0.84 -23.92
CA LEU A 109 4.88 -2.02 -24.79
C LEU A 109 3.55 -2.77 -24.78
N LEU A 110 3.01 -3.05 -23.59
CA LEU A 110 1.73 -3.76 -23.44
C LEU A 110 0.55 -2.95 -24.01
N LEU A 111 0.51 -1.63 -23.82
CA LEU A 111 -0.54 -0.80 -24.40
C LEU A 111 -0.53 -0.82 -25.92
N ILE A 112 0.65 -0.77 -26.55
CA ILE A 112 0.77 -0.87 -28.01
C ILE A 112 0.35 -2.26 -28.49
N LEU A 113 0.83 -3.32 -27.83
CA LEU A 113 0.52 -4.70 -28.19
C LEU A 113 -0.98 -5.02 -28.06
N PHE A 114 -1.62 -4.51 -27.01
CA PHE A 114 -3.04 -4.76 -26.73
C PHE A 114 -3.98 -3.72 -27.35
N LEU A 115 -3.48 -2.71 -28.06
CA LEU A 115 -4.30 -1.72 -28.77
C LEU A 115 -5.40 -2.34 -29.66
N PRO A 116 -5.12 -3.34 -30.53
CA PRO A 116 -6.17 -3.97 -31.33
C PRO A 116 -7.24 -4.66 -30.46
N VAL A 117 -6.83 -5.30 -29.36
CA VAL A 117 -7.75 -5.95 -28.41
C VAL A 117 -8.63 -4.90 -27.72
N CYS A 118 -8.04 -3.79 -27.28
CA CYS A 118 -8.77 -2.67 -26.70
C CYS A 118 -9.85 -2.13 -27.64
N LEU A 119 -9.55 -2.02 -28.94
CA LEU A 119 -10.50 -1.54 -29.94
C LEU A 119 -11.66 -2.51 -30.15
N VAL A 120 -11.38 -3.82 -30.26
CA VAL A 120 -12.43 -4.85 -30.37
C VAL A 120 -13.33 -4.84 -29.14
N VAL A 121 -12.74 -4.79 -27.95
CA VAL A 121 -13.47 -4.75 -26.68
C VAL A 121 -14.33 -3.49 -26.57
N ALA A 122 -13.79 -2.34 -26.96
CA ALA A 122 -14.51 -1.07 -26.98
C ALA A 122 -15.78 -1.13 -27.84
N ILE A 123 -15.68 -1.73 -29.03
CA ILE A 123 -16.82 -1.96 -29.93
C ILE A 123 -17.84 -2.91 -29.29
N LEU A 124 -17.38 -4.06 -28.77
CA LEU A 124 -18.28 -5.05 -28.13
C LEU A 124 -19.04 -4.48 -26.94
N ILE A 125 -18.40 -3.63 -26.13
CA ILE A 125 -19.04 -2.94 -25.01
C ILE A 125 -20.12 -1.96 -25.49
N LYS A 126 -19.87 -1.23 -26.58
CA LYS A 126 -20.83 -0.27 -27.14
C LYS A 126 -22.03 -0.94 -27.80
N LEU A 127 -21.82 -2.09 -28.44
CA LEU A 127 -22.91 -2.85 -29.07
C LEU A 127 -23.81 -3.54 -28.03
N ASN A 128 -23.25 -3.97 -26.89
CA ASN A 128 -23.97 -4.79 -25.92
C ASN A 128 -24.60 -3.99 -24.75
N SER A 129 -24.19 -2.75 -24.52
CA SER A 129 -24.72 -1.94 -23.41
C SER A 129 -24.62 -0.44 -23.66
N LYS A 130 -25.67 0.32 -23.32
CA LYS A 130 -25.67 1.81 -23.36
C LYS A 130 -24.68 2.36 -22.33
N GLY A 131 -24.08 3.53 -22.61
CA GLY A 131 -23.16 4.24 -21.69
C GLY A 131 -21.66 4.21 -22.11
N PRO A 132 -20.74 4.59 -21.21
CA PRO A 132 -19.31 4.77 -21.52
C PRO A 132 -18.53 3.44 -21.65
N ILE A 133 -17.44 3.47 -22.42
CA ILE A 133 -16.58 2.29 -22.64
C ILE A 133 -15.73 1.98 -21.41
N LEU A 134 -15.21 3.04 -20.79
CA LEU A 134 -14.41 2.97 -19.59
C LEU A 134 -15.29 3.16 -18.36
N PHE A 135 -15.00 2.38 -17.33
CA PHE A 135 -15.46 2.57 -15.98
C PHE A 135 -14.32 3.18 -15.15
N SER A 136 -14.64 4.18 -14.35
CA SER A 136 -13.70 4.87 -13.46
C SER A 136 -14.14 4.76 -12.02
N GLN A 137 -13.22 4.42 -11.11
CA GLN A 137 -13.51 4.31 -9.69
C GLN A 137 -12.38 4.87 -8.84
N GLU A 138 -12.72 5.59 -7.77
CA GLU A 138 -11.72 6.08 -6.82
C GLU A 138 -11.11 4.95 -6.00
N ARG A 139 -9.78 4.97 -5.89
CA ARG A 139 -8.97 4.01 -5.14
C ARG A 139 -7.93 4.75 -4.30
N VAL A 140 -7.40 4.05 -3.31
CA VAL A 140 -6.28 4.53 -2.48
C VAL A 140 -4.98 3.96 -3.01
N GLY A 141 -4.02 4.83 -3.28
CA GLY A 141 -2.69 4.51 -3.74
C GLY A 141 -1.63 4.78 -2.68
N LYS A 142 -0.40 5.02 -3.16
CA LYS A 142 0.76 5.22 -2.28
C LYS A 142 0.52 6.37 -1.30
N ASP A 143 0.93 6.16 -0.05
CA ASP A 143 0.85 7.11 1.06
C ASP A 143 -0.58 7.59 1.33
N GLY A 144 -1.58 6.75 0.98
CA GLY A 144 -2.99 7.07 1.18
C GLY A 144 -3.59 8.02 0.13
N LYS A 145 -2.84 8.41 -0.90
CA LYS A 145 -3.30 9.33 -1.94
C LYS A 145 -4.41 8.70 -2.78
N ARG A 146 -5.52 9.41 -2.97
CA ARG A 146 -6.63 8.95 -3.80
C ARG A 146 -6.30 9.15 -5.28
N PHE A 147 -6.66 8.17 -6.10
CA PHE A 147 -6.53 8.24 -7.56
C PHE A 147 -7.72 7.58 -8.26
N THR A 148 -7.89 7.89 -9.55
CA THR A 148 -8.95 7.31 -10.37
C THR A 148 -8.43 6.10 -11.12
N LEU A 149 -8.93 4.91 -10.80
CA LEU A 149 -8.62 3.66 -11.49
C LEU A 149 -9.48 3.52 -12.75
N TYR A 150 -8.87 3.21 -13.90
CA TYR A 150 -9.58 2.97 -15.16
C TYR A 150 -9.69 1.49 -15.48
N LYS A 151 -10.88 1.03 -15.89
CA LYS A 151 -11.12 -0.32 -16.40
C LYS A 151 -12.06 -0.29 -17.59
N PHE A 152 -12.09 -1.36 -18.40
CA PHE A 152 -13.21 -1.52 -19.31
C PHE A 152 -14.47 -1.85 -18.52
N ARG A 153 -15.60 -1.28 -18.95
CA ARG A 153 -16.88 -1.56 -18.35
C ARG A 153 -17.27 -3.02 -18.62
N SER A 154 -17.48 -3.78 -17.56
CA SER A 154 -17.95 -5.17 -17.62
C SER A 154 -19.36 -5.37 -17.04
N MET A 155 -19.88 -4.37 -16.34
CA MET A 155 -21.22 -4.38 -15.73
C MET A 155 -22.19 -3.46 -16.48
N ILE A 156 -23.49 -3.67 -16.28
CA ILE A 156 -24.55 -2.77 -16.76
C ILE A 156 -24.37 -1.36 -16.21
N ASP A 157 -24.82 -0.37 -16.96
CA ASP A 157 -24.87 1.02 -16.51
C ASP A 157 -25.70 1.09 -15.22
N GLU A 158 -25.26 1.88 -14.23
CA GLU A 158 -25.92 2.03 -12.92
C GLU A 158 -25.90 0.80 -11.97
N ALA A 159 -25.01 -0.17 -12.21
CA ALA A 159 -24.83 -1.33 -11.32
C ALA A 159 -24.61 -0.97 -9.83
N GLU A 160 -23.90 0.12 -9.54
CA GLU A 160 -23.65 0.58 -8.16
C GLU A 160 -24.83 1.35 -7.55
N ARG A 161 -25.73 1.97 -8.35
CA ARG A 161 -26.95 2.62 -7.82
C ARG A 161 -27.92 1.61 -7.19
N ILE A 162 -27.93 0.38 -7.72
CA ILE A 162 -28.84 -0.68 -7.29
C ILE A 162 -28.39 -1.34 -5.97
N SER A 163 -27.09 -1.34 -5.68
CA SER A 163 -26.51 -2.20 -4.63
C SER A 163 -25.51 -1.50 -3.70
N GLY A 164 -25.05 -0.30 -4.03
CA GLY A 164 -23.98 0.37 -3.30
C GLY A 164 -22.60 -0.28 -3.55
N PRO A 165 -21.60 0.06 -2.71
CA PRO A 165 -20.21 -0.38 -2.88
C PRO A 165 -19.99 -1.83 -2.43
N VAL A 166 -20.55 -2.80 -3.16
CA VAL A 166 -20.45 -4.23 -2.84
C VAL A 166 -19.46 -4.94 -3.76
N TRP A 167 -18.70 -5.91 -3.23
CA TRP A 167 -17.90 -6.81 -4.06
C TRP A 167 -18.78 -7.60 -5.04
N ALA A 168 -18.23 -7.91 -6.21
CA ALA A 168 -18.92 -8.75 -7.18
C ALA A 168 -18.88 -10.22 -6.71
N THR A 169 -20.02 -10.89 -6.71
CA THR A 169 -20.14 -12.32 -6.36
C THR A 169 -20.21 -13.20 -7.61
N THR A 170 -20.09 -14.52 -7.44
CA THR A 170 -20.27 -15.47 -8.54
C THR A 170 -21.69 -15.40 -9.08
N GLY A 171 -21.85 -15.22 -10.39
CA GLY A 171 -23.17 -15.15 -11.03
C GLY A 171 -23.87 -13.79 -10.91
N ASP A 172 -23.15 -12.73 -10.54
CA ASP A 172 -23.69 -11.38 -10.41
C ASP A 172 -24.45 -10.92 -11.67
N ALA A 173 -25.77 -10.70 -11.50
CA ALA A 173 -26.69 -10.30 -12.55
C ALA A 173 -26.34 -8.93 -13.18
N ARG A 174 -25.50 -8.13 -12.50
CA ARG A 174 -25.01 -6.85 -13.01
C ARG A 174 -23.97 -7.02 -14.12
N ILE A 175 -23.38 -8.22 -14.30
CA ILE A 175 -22.34 -8.47 -15.30
C ILE A 175 -22.95 -8.77 -16.68
N THR A 176 -22.53 -8.02 -17.70
CA THR A 176 -22.98 -8.24 -19.09
C THR A 176 -22.40 -9.53 -19.67
N GLY A 177 -23.03 -10.09 -20.71
CA GLY A 177 -22.51 -11.30 -21.39
C GLY A 177 -21.07 -11.14 -21.91
N VAL A 178 -20.78 -9.99 -22.53
CA VAL A 178 -19.42 -9.60 -22.96
C VAL A 178 -18.52 -9.35 -21.75
N GLY A 179 -19.02 -8.69 -20.71
CA GLY A 179 -18.30 -8.44 -19.47
C GLY A 179 -17.82 -9.71 -18.78
N ARG A 180 -18.58 -10.81 -18.85
CA ARG A 180 -18.18 -12.12 -18.32
C ARG A 180 -16.91 -12.65 -18.99
N VAL A 181 -16.80 -12.51 -20.31
CA VAL A 181 -15.62 -12.94 -21.08
C VAL A 181 -14.43 -12.04 -20.76
N ILE A 182 -14.63 -10.72 -20.81
CA ILE A 182 -13.56 -9.75 -20.55
C ILE A 182 -12.97 -9.94 -19.14
N ARG A 183 -13.82 -10.13 -18.11
CA ARG A 183 -13.37 -10.39 -16.73
C ARG A 183 -12.65 -11.72 -16.57
N ARG A 184 -13.10 -12.77 -17.28
CA ARG A 184 -12.45 -14.09 -17.24
C ARG A 184 -10.99 -14.01 -17.70
N PHE A 185 -10.73 -13.24 -18.74
CA PHE A 185 -9.38 -13.02 -19.27
C PHE A 185 -8.68 -11.78 -18.68
N ARG A 186 -9.29 -11.11 -17.70
CA ARG A 186 -8.83 -9.83 -17.11
C ARG A 186 -8.50 -8.73 -18.11
N ILE A 187 -9.12 -8.81 -19.29
CA ILE A 187 -8.98 -7.81 -20.34
C ILE A 187 -9.52 -6.45 -19.86
N ASP A 188 -10.44 -6.45 -18.89
CA ASP A 188 -10.98 -5.23 -18.29
C ASP A 188 -9.95 -4.43 -17.51
N GLU A 189 -8.83 -5.04 -17.13
CA GLU A 189 -7.76 -4.40 -16.36
C GLU A 189 -6.72 -3.72 -17.25
N ILE A 190 -6.74 -3.92 -18.59
CA ILE A 190 -5.77 -3.32 -19.52
C ILE A 190 -5.72 -1.77 -19.42
N PRO A 191 -6.85 -1.03 -19.30
CA PRO A 191 -6.79 0.43 -19.14
C PRO A 191 -6.04 0.90 -17.90
N GLN A 192 -5.81 0.06 -16.89
CA GLN A 192 -5.02 0.40 -15.70
C GLN A 192 -3.53 0.61 -16.04
N LEU A 193 -3.04 0.10 -17.18
CA LEU A 193 -1.68 0.42 -17.66
C LEU A 193 -1.50 1.94 -17.84
N TRP A 194 -2.58 2.68 -18.13
CA TRP A 194 -2.55 4.15 -18.13
C TRP A 194 -2.30 4.74 -16.75
N ASN A 195 -2.84 4.14 -15.68
CA ASN A 195 -2.55 4.54 -14.30
C ASN A 195 -1.08 4.26 -13.94
N VAL A 196 -0.51 3.18 -14.47
CA VAL A 196 0.92 2.91 -14.33
C VAL A 196 1.72 4.02 -15.00
N LEU A 197 1.40 4.39 -16.25
CA LEU A 197 2.09 5.50 -16.93
C LEU A 197 1.97 6.84 -16.18
N LYS A 198 0.79 7.17 -15.64
CA LYS A 198 0.57 8.38 -14.82
C LYS A 198 1.38 8.42 -13.52
N GLY A 199 1.73 7.25 -12.98
CA GLY A 199 2.44 7.14 -11.71
C GLY A 199 1.53 6.89 -10.51
N ASP A 200 0.24 6.67 -10.73
CA ASP A 200 -0.71 6.29 -9.69
C ASP A 200 -0.49 4.83 -9.23
N MET A 201 -0.03 4.00 -10.16
CA MET A 201 0.17 2.55 -9.99
C MET A 201 1.55 2.10 -10.47
N SER A 202 1.88 0.87 -10.11
CA SER A 202 3.01 0.08 -10.58
C SER A 202 2.52 -1.18 -11.30
N LEU A 203 3.38 -1.84 -12.09
CA LEU A 203 3.01 -3.15 -12.65
C LEU A 203 2.86 -4.21 -11.55
N VAL A 204 3.78 -4.19 -10.58
CA VAL A 204 3.83 -5.13 -9.46
C VAL A 204 3.70 -4.37 -8.16
N GLY A 205 2.74 -4.78 -7.33
CA GLY A 205 2.46 -4.18 -6.04
C GLY A 205 1.10 -4.61 -5.46
N PRO A 206 0.74 -4.12 -4.27
CA PRO A 206 -0.52 -4.42 -3.60
C PRO A 206 -1.73 -4.02 -4.45
N ARG A 207 -2.80 -4.82 -4.45
CA ARG A 207 -4.02 -4.42 -5.18
C ARG A 207 -4.60 -3.14 -4.56
N PRO A 208 -4.91 -2.10 -5.37
CA PRO A 208 -5.46 -0.86 -4.84
C PRO A 208 -6.88 -1.08 -4.33
N GLU A 209 -7.18 -0.63 -3.11
CA GLU A 209 -8.51 -0.79 -2.50
C GLU A 209 -9.33 0.50 -2.48
N ARG A 210 -10.65 0.35 -2.30
CA ARG A 210 -11.57 1.48 -2.20
C ARG A 210 -11.37 2.19 -0.85
N PRO A 211 -11.49 3.53 -0.79
CA PRO A 211 -11.38 4.27 0.47
C PRO A 211 -12.32 3.73 1.56
N PHE A 212 -13.55 3.36 1.18
CA PHE A 212 -14.52 2.77 2.10
C PHE A 212 -13.97 1.51 2.83
N PHE A 213 -13.35 0.59 2.10
CA PHE A 213 -12.80 -0.63 2.67
C PHE A 213 -11.51 -0.37 3.46
N ILE A 214 -10.67 0.57 3.00
CA ILE A 214 -9.47 0.97 3.76
C ILE A 214 -9.85 1.45 5.16
N GLU A 215 -10.88 2.29 5.30
CA GLU A 215 -11.33 2.78 6.61
C GLU A 215 -11.93 1.70 7.50
N GLN A 216 -12.50 0.64 6.91
CA GLN A 216 -12.95 -0.52 7.67
C GLN A 216 -11.76 -1.37 8.14
N PHE A 217 -10.86 -1.73 7.24
CA PHE A 217 -9.72 -2.60 7.56
C PHE A 217 -8.71 -1.94 8.49
N LYS A 218 -8.56 -0.62 8.47
CA LYS A 218 -7.76 0.12 9.46
C LYS A 218 -8.20 -0.15 10.92
N LYS A 219 -9.50 -0.41 11.14
CA LYS A 219 -10.05 -0.68 12.48
C LYS A 219 -9.86 -2.14 12.89
N ASP A 220 -9.98 -3.05 11.93
CA ASP A 220 -9.97 -4.50 12.17
C ASP A 220 -8.55 -5.11 12.12
N ILE A 221 -7.62 -4.52 11.37
CA ILE A 221 -6.27 -5.06 11.10
C ILE A 221 -5.21 -4.03 11.57
N PRO A 222 -4.46 -4.34 12.64
CA PRO A 222 -3.34 -3.51 13.07
C PRO A 222 -2.34 -3.30 11.92
N LEU A 223 -1.81 -2.08 11.81
CA LEU A 223 -0.79 -1.72 10.81
C LEU A 223 -1.23 -1.91 9.34
N TYR A 224 -2.53 -2.03 9.06
CA TYR A 224 -3.05 -2.18 7.70
C TYR A 224 -2.57 -1.08 6.74
N THR A 225 -2.28 0.13 7.23
CA THR A 225 -1.75 1.23 6.41
C THR A 225 -0.35 0.95 5.85
N ARG A 226 0.39 -0.03 6.36
CA ARG A 226 1.74 -0.36 5.89
C ARG A 226 1.77 -0.75 4.41
N ARG A 227 0.73 -1.43 3.92
CA ARG A 227 0.60 -1.79 2.50
C ARG A 227 0.49 -0.57 1.56
N LEU A 228 0.12 0.60 2.11
CA LEU A 228 0.01 1.84 1.36
C LEU A 228 1.38 2.53 1.20
N ARG A 229 2.47 2.03 1.79
CA ARG A 229 3.81 2.62 1.65
C ARG A 229 4.44 2.41 0.27
N VAL A 230 3.89 1.48 -0.51
CA VAL A 230 4.31 1.20 -1.89
C VAL A 230 3.21 1.57 -2.88
N ALA A 231 3.60 1.81 -4.13
CA ALA A 231 2.62 2.03 -5.19
C ALA A 231 1.79 0.76 -5.40
N PRO A 232 0.45 0.89 -5.51
CA PRO A 232 -0.40 -0.26 -5.79
C PRO A 232 -0.07 -0.88 -7.15
N GLY A 233 -0.26 -2.18 -7.29
CA GLY A 233 0.08 -2.97 -8.46
C GLY A 233 -1.11 -3.39 -9.31
N LEU A 234 -0.87 -3.54 -10.60
CA LEU A 234 -1.76 -4.29 -11.50
C LEU A 234 -1.79 -5.77 -11.08
N THR A 235 -0.62 -6.35 -10.87
CA THR A 235 -0.40 -7.69 -10.30
C THR A 235 0.35 -7.59 -8.96
N GLY A 236 0.29 -8.63 -8.15
CA GLY A 236 0.85 -8.69 -6.80
C GLY A 236 0.72 -10.08 -6.19
N TRP A 237 1.16 -10.24 -4.94
CA TRP A 237 1.14 -11.53 -4.24
C TRP A 237 -0.27 -12.14 -4.16
N ALA A 238 -1.27 -11.31 -3.87
CA ALA A 238 -2.66 -11.75 -3.83
C ALA A 238 -3.16 -12.28 -5.19
N GLN A 239 -2.72 -11.65 -6.29
CA GLN A 239 -3.12 -12.02 -7.64
C GLN A 239 -2.48 -13.35 -8.09
N THR A 240 -1.29 -13.70 -7.59
CA THR A 240 -0.60 -14.95 -7.95
C THR A 240 -1.07 -16.14 -7.11
N ARG A 241 -1.52 -15.93 -5.87
CA ARG A 241 -2.00 -17.00 -4.98
C ARG A 241 -3.40 -17.55 -5.29
N GLN A 242 -4.10 -17.00 -6.29
CA GLN A 242 -5.37 -17.52 -6.81
C GLN A 242 -6.42 -17.92 -5.74
N VAL A 243 -6.50 -17.22 -4.60
CA VAL A 243 -7.73 -17.27 -3.82
C VAL A 243 -8.73 -16.38 -4.54
N PHE A 244 -9.74 -16.98 -5.18
CA PHE A 244 -10.83 -16.23 -5.77
C PHE A 244 -11.50 -15.42 -4.64
N ASP A 245 -11.58 -14.09 -4.78
CA ASP A 245 -12.44 -13.23 -3.92
C ASP A 245 -13.87 -13.80 -3.80
N ALA A 246 -14.27 -14.62 -4.77
CA ALA A 246 -15.59 -15.25 -4.88
C ALA A 246 -15.80 -16.51 -4.02
N THR A 247 -14.77 -17.04 -3.36
CA THR A 247 -14.88 -18.15 -2.38
C THR A 247 -14.91 -17.68 -0.92
N LEU A 248 -14.62 -16.40 -0.68
CA LEU A 248 -14.66 -15.79 0.65
C LEU A 248 -16.07 -15.24 0.87
N ASP A 249 -17.04 -16.09 1.22
CA ASP A 249 -18.42 -15.66 1.45
C ASP A 249 -18.61 -15.01 2.83
N ASN A 250 -17.81 -15.40 3.81
CA ASN A 250 -17.88 -14.85 5.17
C ASN A 250 -16.92 -13.64 5.35
N ARG A 251 -17.16 -12.82 6.39
CA ARG A 251 -16.33 -11.65 6.71
C ARG A 251 -14.98 -12.03 7.32
N GLU A 252 -14.91 -13.14 8.06
CA GLU A 252 -13.73 -13.58 8.80
C GLU A 252 -12.62 -14.05 7.86
N ASP A 253 -12.95 -14.90 6.88
CA ASP A 253 -12.05 -15.35 5.82
C ASP A 253 -11.52 -14.17 5.00
N LYS A 254 -12.35 -13.15 4.76
CA LYS A 254 -11.90 -11.91 4.10
C LYS A 254 -10.88 -11.16 4.95
N LEU A 255 -11.14 -11.01 6.25
CA LEU A 255 -10.21 -10.34 7.16
C LEU A 255 -8.90 -11.11 7.29
N GLU A 256 -8.95 -12.44 7.37
CA GLU A 256 -7.76 -13.28 7.43
C GLU A 256 -6.96 -13.20 6.13
N TYR A 257 -7.63 -13.23 4.97
CA TYR A 257 -6.98 -13.03 3.68
C TYR A 257 -6.35 -11.64 3.56
N GLU A 258 -7.03 -10.57 3.99
CA GLU A 258 -6.45 -9.22 4.03
C GLU A 258 -5.26 -9.12 4.99
N ARG A 259 -5.28 -9.84 6.12
CA ARG A 259 -4.13 -9.91 7.03
C ARG A 259 -2.92 -10.55 6.33
N GLN A 260 -3.11 -11.67 5.64
CA GLN A 260 -2.04 -12.31 4.87
C GLN A 260 -1.48 -11.39 3.77
N LYS A 261 -2.33 -10.58 3.12
CA LYS A 261 -1.87 -9.57 2.15
C LYS A 261 -0.93 -8.56 2.82
N VAL A 262 -1.28 -8.03 3.99
CA VAL A 262 -0.42 -7.06 4.70
C VAL A 262 0.95 -7.65 5.03
N GLU A 263 1.01 -8.93 5.41
CA GLU A 263 2.28 -9.61 5.74
C GLU A 263 3.20 -9.81 4.53
N HIS A 264 2.63 -10.01 3.33
CA HIS A 264 3.38 -10.30 2.10
C HIS A 264 3.53 -9.11 1.13
N ASP A 265 2.73 -8.05 1.32
CA ASP A 265 2.83 -6.78 0.61
C ASP A 265 4.01 -5.91 1.15
N LEU A 266 4.62 -6.33 2.27
CA LEU A 266 5.78 -5.72 2.94
C LEU A 266 7.09 -6.43 2.57
#